data_AF-A0A1W9QFG4-F1
#
_entry.id   AF-A0A1W9QFG4-F1
#
_cell.length_a   1.000
_cell.length_b   1.000
_cell.length_c   1.000
_cell.angle_alpha   90.00
_cell.angle_beta   90.00
_cell.angle_gamma   90.00
#
_symmetry.space_group_name_H-M   'P 1'
#
loop_
_entity.id
_entity.type
_entity.pdbx_description
1 polymer ?
#
loop_
_entity_poly.entity_id
_entity_poly.type
_entity_poly.pdbx_seq_one_letter_code
_entity_poly.pdbx_strand_id
1 'polypeptide(L)'
;MTTERVSLSPLKSSEPAGGFFSLALLSRAHLSRALRLFALGLLLFVVACQRPYRVGDYVLVEWGDEKQLYPAYIIGARGDARFRVHFDGYPARWDEDVTLDRIKGFARERVFPPPPRHVRAVQSKEEKSDVASRLSRFKVGDKVRVRFRGSFYRATVLEVESAGRLKVHYEGHESAWDEVVDIGRVEIAP
;
A
#
# COMPACT_ATOMS: atom_id res chain seq x y z
N MET A 1 -21.69 9.71 77.87
CA MET A 1 -21.23 10.94 78.52
C MET A 1 -21.15 11.99 77.42
N THR A 2 -22.14 12.86 77.25
CA THR A 2 -22.48 14.06 78.04
C THR A 2 -22.32 15.21 77.03
N THR A 3 -23.40 15.60 76.35
CA THR A 3 -24.13 16.87 76.56
C THR A 3 -23.36 18.08 76.03
N GLU A 4 -23.85 18.74 74.98
CA GLU A 4 -24.57 19.99 75.20
C GLU A 4 -25.40 20.42 73.98
N ARG A 5 -26.63 20.82 74.32
CA ARG A 5 -27.71 21.26 73.47
C ARG A 5 -27.95 22.69 73.93
N VAL A 6 -27.70 23.69 73.09
CA VAL A 6 -28.14 25.06 73.39
C VAL A 6 -29.22 25.45 72.40
N SER A 7 -30.42 25.51 72.96
CA SER A 7 -31.69 25.93 72.40
C SER A 7 -31.92 27.37 72.81
N LEU A 8 -32.19 28.28 71.87
CA LEU A 8 -33.02 29.47 72.11
C LEU A 8 -33.67 29.94 70.79
N SER A 9 -34.97 29.68 70.67
CA SER A 9 -35.93 30.49 69.88
C SER A 9 -36.43 31.66 70.76
N PRO A 10 -37.43 32.48 70.35
CA PRO A 10 -37.76 33.09 69.06
C PRO A 10 -37.91 34.63 69.20
N LEU A 11 -37.86 35.41 68.10
CA LEU A 11 -38.35 36.81 68.10
C LEU A 11 -39.00 37.17 66.76
N LYS A 12 -40.34 37.07 66.79
CA LYS A 12 -41.34 38.11 66.47
C LYS A 12 -41.43 38.71 65.05
N SER A 13 -42.62 38.46 64.51
CA SER A 13 -43.36 39.04 63.38
C SER A 13 -43.04 40.48 62.94
N SER A 14 -43.09 40.72 61.62
CA SER A 14 -44.07 41.63 61.01
C SER A 14 -44.02 41.55 59.47
N GLU A 15 -45.14 41.13 58.86
CA GLU A 15 -45.55 41.53 57.52
C GLU A 15 -46.25 42.90 57.62
N PRO A 16 -46.25 43.76 56.57
CA PRO A 16 -47.29 43.62 55.55
C PRO A 16 -46.91 44.06 54.12
N ALA A 17 -47.85 43.72 53.23
CA ALA A 17 -48.26 44.45 52.02
C ALA A 17 -47.52 44.15 50.70
N GLY A 18 -48.09 43.19 49.97
CA GLY A 18 -48.85 43.52 48.76
C GLY A 18 -48.08 44.23 47.63
N GLY A 19 -47.57 43.44 46.70
CA GLY A 19 -47.11 43.91 45.40
C GLY A 19 -47.33 42.84 44.34
N PHE A 20 -48.54 42.78 43.80
CA PHE A 20 -48.87 41.98 42.61
C PHE A 20 -48.11 42.54 41.41
N PHE A 21 -46.97 41.94 41.05
CA PHE A 21 -46.37 42.14 39.73
C PHE A 21 -46.70 40.93 38.85
N SER A 22 -47.62 41.21 37.93
CA SER A 22 -48.04 40.35 36.83
C SER A 22 -46.85 39.83 36.03
N LEU A 23 -46.64 38.50 36.03
CA LEU A 23 -45.69 37.84 35.13
C LEU A 23 -46.26 37.86 33.70
N ALA A 24 -45.87 38.87 32.93
CA ALA A 24 -46.06 38.86 31.50
C ALA A 24 -45.10 37.84 30.87
N LEU A 25 -45.69 36.88 30.14
CA LEU A 25 -45.03 35.89 29.30
C LEU A 25 -43.97 36.55 28.39
N LEU A 26 -42.71 36.12 28.49
CA LEU A 26 -41.76 36.21 27.38
C LEU A 26 -41.35 34.81 26.90
N SER A 27 -42.07 34.38 25.87
CA SER A 27 -41.67 33.52 24.75
C SER A 27 -40.35 32.72 24.87
N ARG A 28 -40.49 31.42 25.13
CA ARG A 28 -39.44 30.38 24.97
C ARG A 28 -39.09 30.06 23.50
N ALA A 29 -39.31 30.97 22.54
CA ALA A 29 -39.36 30.60 21.11
C ALA A 29 -38.24 31.15 20.21
N HIS A 30 -37.17 31.75 20.74
CA HIS A 30 -36.09 32.29 19.89
C HIS A 30 -34.72 31.63 20.05
N LEU A 31 -34.45 30.94 21.17
CA LEU A 31 -33.13 30.30 21.40
C LEU A 31 -32.94 28.98 20.62
N SER A 32 -34.00 28.42 20.03
CA SER A 32 -33.96 27.15 19.31
C SER A 32 -33.67 27.27 17.81
N ARG A 33 -33.89 28.44 17.19
CA ARG A 33 -33.65 28.63 15.74
C ARG A 33 -32.20 28.92 15.41
N ALA A 34 -31.54 29.77 16.20
CA ALA A 34 -30.12 30.12 16.00
C ALA A 34 -29.20 28.91 16.23
N LEU A 35 -29.46 28.09 17.25
CA LEU A 35 -28.68 26.89 17.54
C LEU A 35 -28.88 25.78 16.49
N ARG A 36 -30.07 25.67 15.90
CA ARG A 36 -30.35 24.72 14.81
C ARG A 36 -29.69 25.15 13.49
N LEU A 37 -29.62 26.45 13.19
CA LEU A 37 -28.92 26.96 12.01
C LEU A 37 -27.39 26.87 12.17
N PHE A 38 -26.86 27.05 13.38
CA PHE A 38 -25.44 26.86 13.67
C PHE A 38 -25.04 25.37 13.60
N ALA A 39 -25.87 24.47 14.13
CA ALA A 39 -25.66 23.02 14.01
C ALA A 39 -25.77 22.53 12.54
N LEU A 40 -26.67 23.11 11.74
CA LEU A 40 -26.78 22.81 10.30
C LEU A 40 -25.60 23.37 9.48
N GLY A 41 -25.10 24.56 9.85
CA GLY A 41 -23.90 25.16 9.25
C GLY A 41 -22.61 24.41 9.60
N LEU A 42 -22.48 23.91 10.83
CA LEU A 42 -21.36 23.08 11.26
C LEU A 42 -21.36 21.70 10.56
N LEU A 43 -22.55 21.11 10.33
CA LEU A 43 -22.69 19.85 9.59
C LEU A 43 -22.32 20.00 8.09
N LEU A 44 -22.61 21.16 7.48
CA LEU A 44 -22.24 21.46 6.09
C LEU A 44 -20.73 21.74 5.90
N PHE A 45 -20.03 22.20 6.94
CA PHE A 45 -18.59 22.52 6.86
C PHE A 45 -17.68 21.28 6.91
N VAL A 46 -18.12 20.18 7.53
CA VAL A 46 -17.29 18.97 7.71
C VAL A 46 -17.21 18.13 6.42
N VAL A 47 -18.15 18.26 5.49
CA VAL A 47 -18.19 17.49 4.23
C VAL A 47 -17.17 17.99 3.18
N ALA A 48 -16.56 19.15 3.38
CA ALA A 48 -15.79 19.86 2.35
C ALA A 48 -14.29 19.49 2.21
N CYS A 49 -13.76 18.55 2.99
CA CYS A 49 -12.28 18.42 3.13
C CYS A 49 -11.59 17.25 2.40
N GLN A 50 -12.29 16.38 1.68
CA GLN A 50 -11.61 15.36 0.87
C GLN A 50 -11.57 15.75 -0.60
N ARG A 51 -10.39 16.21 -1.05
CA ARG A 51 -10.13 16.44 -2.47
C ARG A 51 -10.39 15.14 -3.25
N PRO A 52 -11.19 15.17 -4.34
CA PRO A 52 -11.40 13.98 -5.16
C PRO A 52 -10.10 13.56 -5.86
N TYR A 53 -9.92 12.26 -6.03
CA TYR A 53 -8.80 11.69 -6.77
C TYR A 53 -8.85 12.06 -8.25
N ARG A 54 -7.68 12.29 -8.85
CA ARG A 54 -7.49 12.69 -10.25
C ARG A 54 -6.39 11.88 -10.90
N VAL A 55 -6.40 11.86 -12.24
CA VAL A 55 -5.28 11.33 -13.02
C VAL A 55 -4.00 12.09 -12.65
N GLY A 56 -2.91 11.33 -12.45
CA GLY A 56 -1.62 11.79 -11.97
C GLY A 56 -1.44 11.70 -10.45
N ASP A 57 -2.51 11.50 -9.67
CA ASP A 57 -2.38 11.39 -8.22
C ASP A 57 -1.63 10.11 -7.82
N TYR A 58 -0.74 10.25 -6.85
CA TYR A 58 0.03 9.16 -6.27
C TYR A 58 -0.66 8.67 -4.99
N VAL A 59 -1.09 7.41 -4.97
CA VAL A 59 -2.04 6.87 -3.99
C VAL A 59 -1.59 5.51 -3.46
N LEU A 60 -2.11 5.12 -2.31
CA LEU A 60 -1.98 3.78 -1.74
C LEU A 60 -3.20 2.94 -2.11
N VAL A 61 -2.96 1.80 -2.76
CA VAL A 61 -4.01 0.91 -3.26
C VAL A 61 -3.84 -0.47 -2.63
N GLU A 62 -4.92 -1.06 -2.14
CA GLU A 62 -4.94 -2.47 -1.73
C GLU A 62 -4.78 -3.38 -2.96
N TRP A 63 -3.77 -4.26 -2.93
CA TRP A 63 -3.47 -5.15 -4.05
C TRP A 63 -3.17 -6.58 -3.60
N GLY A 64 -3.63 -7.53 -4.41
CA GLY A 64 -3.55 -8.97 -4.15
C GLY A 64 -4.49 -9.44 -3.05
N ASP A 65 -4.48 -10.75 -2.82
CA ASP A 65 -5.35 -11.40 -1.83
C ASP A 65 -5.03 -11.00 -0.39
N GLU A 66 -3.80 -10.56 -0.14
CA GLU A 66 -3.30 -10.13 1.17
C GLU A 66 -3.76 -8.71 1.54
N LYS A 67 -4.46 -7.99 0.64
CA LYS A 67 -4.94 -6.61 0.82
C LYS A 67 -3.85 -5.64 1.31
N GLN A 68 -2.61 -5.87 0.90
CA GLN A 68 -1.50 -5.02 1.28
C GLN A 68 -1.51 -3.73 0.44
N LEU A 69 -1.02 -2.64 1.02
CA LEU A 69 -1.00 -1.33 0.37
C LEU A 69 0.24 -1.18 -0.51
N TYR A 70 0.00 -0.85 -1.77
CA TYR A 70 1.05 -0.57 -2.75
C TYR A 70 0.89 0.85 -3.27
N PRO A 71 2.00 1.58 -3.44
CA PRO A 71 1.95 2.84 -4.14
C PRO A 71 1.57 2.65 -5.62
N ALA A 72 0.71 3.51 -6.12
CA ALA A 72 0.31 3.53 -7.51
C ALA A 72 0.02 4.95 -7.99
N TYR A 73 0.16 5.17 -9.29
CA TYR A 73 -0.29 6.37 -9.98
C TYR A 73 -1.66 6.13 -10.58
N ILE A 74 -2.60 7.07 -10.40
CA ILE A 74 -3.83 7.05 -11.18
C ILE A 74 -3.48 7.47 -12.61
N ILE A 75 -3.58 6.56 -13.58
CA ILE A 75 -3.25 6.82 -14.98
C ILE A 75 -4.48 7.01 -15.86
N GLY A 76 -5.69 6.78 -15.33
CA GLY A 76 -6.93 7.06 -16.04
C GLY A 76 -8.17 6.99 -15.15
N ALA A 77 -9.23 7.69 -15.54
CA ALA A 77 -10.57 7.51 -14.99
C ALA A 77 -11.37 6.55 -15.88
N ARG A 78 -12.22 5.72 -15.27
CA ARG A 78 -13.10 4.73 -15.92
C ARG A 78 -14.53 4.89 -15.41
N GLY A 79 -15.13 6.04 -15.71
CA GLY A 79 -16.40 6.49 -15.12
C GLY A 79 -16.19 7.11 -13.74
N ASP A 80 -17.26 7.21 -12.95
CA ASP A 80 -17.29 8.07 -11.76
C ASP A 80 -16.61 7.48 -10.52
N ALA A 81 -16.49 6.15 -10.45
CA ALA A 81 -16.03 5.45 -9.23
C ALA A 81 -14.92 4.42 -9.49
N ARG A 82 -14.33 4.41 -10.69
CA ARG A 82 -13.23 3.51 -11.05
C ARG A 82 -12.08 4.27 -11.66
N PHE A 83 -10.87 3.88 -11.28
CA PHE A 83 -9.63 4.47 -11.73
C PHE A 83 -8.70 3.39 -12.23
N ARG A 84 -8.10 3.59 -13.40
CA ARG A 84 -6.97 2.78 -13.82
C ARG A 84 -5.73 3.24 -13.09
N VAL A 85 -5.06 2.32 -12.40
CA VAL A 85 -3.84 2.61 -11.64
C VAL A 85 -2.64 1.86 -12.21
N HIS A 86 -1.47 2.48 -12.11
CA HIS A 86 -0.17 1.89 -12.41
C HIS A 86 0.62 1.73 -11.12
N PHE A 87 0.93 0.49 -10.73
CA PHE A 87 1.68 0.22 -9.50
C PHE A 87 3.16 0.59 -9.67
N ASP A 88 3.69 1.39 -8.75
CA ASP A 88 5.05 1.93 -8.84
C ASP A 88 6.10 0.80 -8.83
N GLY A 89 6.95 0.76 -9.85
CA GLY A 89 7.97 -0.28 -10.04
C GLY A 89 7.45 -1.63 -10.57
N TYR A 90 6.21 -1.68 -11.06
CA TYR A 90 5.66 -2.84 -11.74
C TYR A 90 5.39 -2.54 -13.22
N PRO A 91 5.51 -3.51 -14.14
CA PRO A 91 5.19 -3.30 -15.55
C PRO A 91 3.69 -3.08 -15.78
N ALA A 92 3.36 -2.34 -16.84
CA ALA A 92 1.98 -1.93 -17.19
C ALA A 92 0.96 -3.08 -17.35
N ARG A 93 1.42 -4.32 -17.52
CA ARG A 93 0.54 -5.51 -17.52
C ARG A 93 -0.19 -5.72 -16.19
N TRP A 94 0.33 -5.13 -15.11
CA TRP A 94 -0.27 -5.14 -13.78
C TRP A 94 -1.18 -3.95 -13.52
N ASP A 95 -1.34 -3.06 -14.49
CA ASP A 95 -2.27 -1.95 -14.38
C ASP A 95 -3.69 -2.48 -14.25
N GLU A 96 -4.41 -1.98 -13.25
CA GLU A 96 -5.73 -2.48 -12.88
C GLU A 96 -6.73 -1.33 -12.79
N ASP A 97 -7.99 -1.60 -13.14
CA ASP A 97 -9.09 -0.69 -12.85
C ASP A 97 -9.61 -0.97 -11.43
N VAL A 98 -9.33 -0.07 -10.49
CA VAL A 98 -9.71 -0.20 -9.08
C VAL A 98 -10.84 0.74 -8.71
N THR A 99 -11.67 0.34 -7.77
CA THR A 99 -12.73 1.15 -7.18
C THR A 99 -12.20 2.04 -6.05
N LEU A 100 -12.95 3.09 -5.73
CA LEU A 100 -12.60 4.05 -4.66
C LEU A 100 -12.30 3.40 -3.31
N ASP A 101 -13.00 2.32 -2.95
CA ASP A 101 -12.83 1.63 -1.65
C ASP A 101 -11.46 0.96 -1.50
N ARG A 102 -10.79 0.60 -2.61
CA ARG A 102 -9.43 0.04 -2.60
C ARG A 102 -8.34 1.10 -2.44
N ILE A 103 -8.65 2.37 -2.72
CA ILE A 103 -7.72 3.49 -2.56
C ILE A 103 -7.80 3.97 -1.11
N LYS A 104 -6.70 3.86 -0.35
CA LYS A 104 -6.67 4.19 1.09
C LYS A 104 -6.16 5.59 1.43
N GLY A 105 -5.73 6.34 0.42
CA GLY A 105 -5.20 7.68 0.61
C GLY A 105 -4.12 8.02 -0.40
N PHE A 106 -3.59 9.24 -0.30
CA PHE A 106 -2.42 9.65 -1.04
C PHE A 106 -1.15 9.01 -0.47
N ALA A 107 -0.29 8.51 -1.34
CA ALA A 107 1.02 8.00 -0.93
C ALA A 107 1.95 9.20 -0.66
N ARG A 108 2.53 9.24 0.53
CA ARG A 108 3.46 10.31 0.96
C ARG A 108 4.92 9.95 0.77
N GLU A 109 5.21 8.65 0.75
CA GLU A 109 6.55 8.09 0.65
C GLU A 109 6.58 6.99 -0.41
N ARG A 110 7.74 6.80 -1.05
CA ARG A 110 7.98 5.65 -1.91
C ARG A 110 8.35 4.46 -1.03
N VAL A 111 7.34 3.68 -0.67
CA VAL A 111 7.52 2.38 -0.03
C VAL A 111 7.55 1.33 -1.12
N PHE A 112 8.56 0.45 -1.12
CA PHE A 112 8.61 -0.70 -2.04
C PHE A 112 8.27 -1.98 -1.27
N PRO A 113 6.98 -2.27 -1.03
CA PRO A 113 6.57 -3.52 -0.41
C PRO A 113 7.01 -4.72 -1.26
N PRO A 114 7.23 -5.90 -0.64
CA PRO A 114 7.52 -7.11 -1.38
C PRO A 114 6.39 -7.39 -2.39
N PRO A 115 6.66 -7.95 -3.58
CA PRO A 115 5.60 -8.17 -4.55
C PRO A 115 4.46 -9.06 -4.02
N PRO A 116 3.20 -8.81 -4.46
CA PRO A 116 2.08 -9.65 -4.08
C PRO A 116 2.31 -11.13 -4.46
N ARG A 117 1.67 -12.07 -3.76
CA ARG A 117 1.82 -13.52 -4.03
C ARG A 117 1.57 -13.89 -5.49
N HIS A 118 0.50 -13.39 -6.09
CA HIS A 118 0.17 -13.69 -7.49
C HIS A 118 1.20 -13.13 -8.47
N VAL A 119 1.72 -11.93 -8.20
CA VAL A 119 2.81 -11.32 -8.99
C VAL A 119 4.08 -12.16 -8.89
N ARG A 120 4.48 -12.57 -7.67
CA ARG A 120 5.65 -13.44 -7.45
C ARG A 120 5.53 -14.76 -8.19
N ALA A 121 4.34 -15.37 -8.17
CA ALA A 121 4.09 -16.62 -8.86
C ALA A 121 4.24 -16.47 -10.39
N VAL A 122 3.71 -15.39 -10.97
CA VAL A 122 3.86 -15.10 -12.40
C VAL A 122 5.30 -14.79 -12.76
N GLN A 123 5.98 -13.92 -12.00
CA GLN A 123 7.38 -13.57 -12.22
C GLN A 123 8.29 -14.79 -12.16
N SER A 124 8.15 -15.63 -11.14
CA SER A 124 8.97 -16.85 -11.02
C SER A 124 8.70 -17.87 -12.12
N LYS A 125 7.47 -17.93 -12.65
CA LYS A 125 7.13 -18.79 -13.79
C LYS A 125 7.75 -18.26 -15.09
N GLU A 126 7.63 -16.95 -15.33
CA GLU A 126 8.26 -16.27 -16.46
C GLU A 126 9.78 -16.49 -16.44
N GLU A 127 10.44 -16.20 -15.31
CA GLU A 127 11.88 -16.39 -15.14
C GLU A 127 12.32 -17.85 -15.38
N LYS A 128 11.60 -18.82 -14.81
CA LYS A 128 11.87 -20.25 -15.08
C LYS A 128 11.74 -20.61 -16.55
N SER A 129 10.75 -20.04 -17.24
CA SER A 129 10.54 -20.27 -18.67
C SER A 129 11.63 -19.64 -19.53
N ASP A 130 12.09 -18.44 -19.19
CA ASP A 130 13.18 -17.75 -19.85
C ASP A 130 14.51 -18.50 -19.66
N VAL A 131 14.75 -18.98 -18.43
CA VAL A 131 15.91 -19.81 -18.10
C VAL A 131 15.86 -21.13 -18.87
N ALA A 132 14.71 -21.81 -18.91
CA ALA A 132 14.54 -23.04 -19.67
C ALA A 132 14.74 -22.81 -21.19
N SER A 133 14.23 -21.69 -21.73
CA SER A 133 14.43 -21.29 -23.12
C SER A 133 15.90 -20.99 -23.45
N ARG A 134 16.65 -20.42 -22.52
CA ARG A 134 18.09 -20.19 -22.70
C ARG A 134 18.88 -21.49 -22.61
N LEU A 135 18.55 -22.35 -21.64
CA LEU A 135 19.17 -23.66 -21.46
C LEU A 135 19.00 -24.56 -22.69
N SER A 136 17.84 -24.53 -23.35
CA SER A 136 17.57 -25.37 -24.52
C SER A 136 18.48 -25.10 -25.73
N ARG A 137 19.21 -23.98 -25.72
CA ARG A 137 20.22 -23.65 -26.73
C ARG A 137 21.55 -24.36 -26.51
N PHE A 138 21.80 -24.87 -25.30
CA PHE A 138 23.04 -25.56 -24.95
C PHE A 138 22.85 -27.07 -24.97
N LYS A 139 23.89 -27.77 -25.40
CA LYS A 139 23.98 -29.23 -25.44
C LYS A 139 25.31 -29.66 -24.83
N VAL A 140 25.33 -30.88 -24.30
CA VAL A 140 26.59 -31.51 -23.87
C VAL A 140 27.54 -31.60 -25.06
N GLY A 141 28.78 -31.19 -24.84
CA GLY A 141 29.82 -31.09 -25.88
C GLY A 141 29.93 -29.72 -26.55
N ASP A 142 28.98 -28.80 -26.33
CA ASP A 142 29.06 -27.46 -26.92
C ASP A 142 30.28 -26.69 -26.43
N LYS A 143 30.91 -25.97 -27.35
CA LYS A 143 31.99 -25.02 -27.05
C LYS A 143 31.37 -23.70 -26.64
N VAL A 144 31.74 -23.24 -25.45
CA VAL A 144 31.20 -22.03 -24.84
C VAL A 144 32.32 -21.13 -24.31
N ARG A 145 31.98 -19.88 -24.05
CA ARG A 145 32.83 -18.92 -23.37
C ARG A 145 32.18 -18.55 -22.04
N VAL A 146 32.92 -18.70 -20.95
CA VAL A 146 32.43 -18.40 -19.60
C VAL A 146 33.10 -17.12 -19.12
N ARG A 147 32.29 -16.16 -18.67
CA ARG A 147 32.75 -14.90 -18.10
C ARG A 147 33.23 -15.14 -16.67
N PHE A 148 34.49 -14.80 -16.41
CA PHE A 148 35.12 -14.89 -15.10
C PHE A 148 36.00 -13.67 -14.87
N ARG A 149 35.71 -12.92 -13.79
CA ARG A 149 36.42 -11.68 -13.39
C ARG A 149 36.66 -10.68 -14.54
N GLY A 150 35.69 -10.54 -15.45
CA GLY A 150 35.75 -9.60 -16.59
C GLY A 150 36.41 -10.16 -17.85
N SER A 151 36.98 -11.36 -17.81
CA SER A 151 37.55 -12.06 -18.97
C SER A 151 36.69 -13.24 -19.38
N PHE A 152 36.81 -13.68 -20.63
CA PHE A 152 36.13 -14.88 -21.13
C PHE A 152 37.12 -16.02 -21.33
N TYR A 153 36.79 -17.19 -20.79
CA TYR A 153 37.58 -18.40 -20.92
C TYR A 153 36.80 -19.42 -21.74
N ARG A 154 37.50 -20.13 -22.63
CA ARG A 154 36.90 -21.19 -23.42
C ARG A 154 36.63 -22.40 -22.55
N ALA A 155 35.46 -23.00 -22.71
CA ALA A 155 35.07 -24.19 -21.98
C ALA A 155 34.20 -25.11 -22.85
N THR A 156 34.08 -26.36 -22.43
CA THR A 156 33.19 -27.36 -23.03
C THR A 156 32.09 -27.70 -22.04
N VAL A 157 30.83 -27.75 -22.49
CA VAL A 157 29.71 -28.16 -21.64
C VAL A 157 29.81 -29.66 -21.37
N LEU A 158 29.95 -30.04 -20.10
CA LEU A 158 29.94 -31.42 -19.64
C LEU A 158 28.52 -31.91 -19.32
N GLU A 159 27.71 -31.05 -18.71
CA GLU A 159 26.36 -31.39 -18.27
C GLU A 159 25.46 -30.15 -18.29
N VAL A 160 24.20 -30.35 -18.68
CA VAL A 160 23.16 -29.31 -18.63
C VAL A 160 22.31 -29.58 -17.39
N GLU A 161 22.49 -28.77 -16.35
CA GLU A 161 21.69 -28.88 -15.12
C GLU A 161 20.35 -28.15 -15.26
N SER A 162 19.37 -28.60 -14.48
CA SER A 162 18.13 -27.85 -14.28
C SER A 162 18.38 -26.56 -13.47
N ALA A 163 17.47 -25.59 -13.58
CA ALA A 163 17.55 -24.29 -12.90
C ALA A 163 18.67 -23.34 -13.39
N GLY A 164 19.01 -23.38 -14.68
CA GLY A 164 19.87 -22.37 -15.31
C GLY A 164 21.35 -22.57 -15.08
N ARG A 165 21.80 -23.80 -14.85
CA ARG A 165 23.19 -24.10 -14.56
C ARG A 165 23.78 -25.06 -15.60
N LEU A 166 25.07 -24.91 -15.87
CA LEU A 166 25.83 -25.77 -16.77
C LEU A 166 27.10 -26.21 -16.05
N LYS A 167 27.41 -27.50 -16.08
CA LYS A 167 28.74 -27.96 -15.69
C LYS A 167 29.68 -27.82 -16.88
N VAL A 168 30.79 -27.14 -16.68
CA VAL A 168 31.73 -26.81 -17.78
C VAL A 168 33.15 -27.25 -17.42
N HIS A 169 33.90 -27.64 -18.45
CA HIS A 169 35.33 -27.92 -18.37
C HIS A 169 36.11 -26.84 -19.10
N TYR A 170 37.03 -26.17 -18.43
CA TYR A 170 37.86 -25.13 -19.03
C TYR A 170 38.95 -25.72 -19.94
N GLU A 171 39.08 -25.19 -21.15
CA GLU A 171 40.09 -25.70 -22.10
C GLU A 171 41.52 -25.46 -21.56
N GLY A 172 42.35 -26.51 -21.60
CA GLY A 172 43.74 -26.45 -21.14
C GLY A 172 43.91 -26.45 -19.62
N HIS A 173 42.84 -26.70 -18.86
CA HIS A 173 42.88 -26.79 -17.40
C HIS A 173 42.53 -28.22 -16.96
N GLU A 174 42.97 -28.62 -15.77
CA GLU A 174 42.63 -29.93 -15.19
C GLU A 174 41.17 -29.96 -14.70
N SER A 175 40.59 -31.16 -14.56
CA SER A 175 39.19 -31.35 -14.14
C SER A 175 38.88 -30.82 -12.72
N ALA A 176 39.91 -30.51 -11.92
CA ALA A 176 39.75 -29.84 -10.64
C ALA A 176 39.17 -28.42 -10.77
N TRP A 177 39.23 -27.84 -11.98
CA TRP A 177 38.64 -26.55 -12.31
C TRP A 177 37.24 -26.65 -12.91
N ASP A 178 36.69 -27.85 -13.05
CA ASP A 178 35.32 -28.03 -13.53
C ASP A 178 34.36 -27.43 -12.51
N GLU A 179 33.56 -26.46 -12.97
CA GLU A 179 32.57 -25.81 -12.11
C GLU A 179 31.18 -25.82 -12.74
N VAL A 180 30.19 -25.65 -11.88
CA VAL A 180 28.81 -25.43 -12.27
C VAL A 180 28.60 -23.92 -12.37
N VAL A 181 28.34 -23.44 -13.58
CA VAL A 181 28.18 -22.03 -13.89
C VAL A 181 26.74 -21.66 -14.22
N ASP A 182 26.30 -20.49 -13.78
CA ASP A 182 25.02 -19.91 -14.20
C ASP A 182 25.05 -19.53 -15.70
N ILE A 183 23.97 -19.84 -16.42
CA ILE A 183 23.85 -19.55 -17.86
C ILE A 183 24.01 -18.06 -18.20
N GLY A 184 23.75 -17.15 -17.27
CA GLY A 184 23.90 -15.70 -17.45
C GLY A 184 25.35 -15.24 -17.65
N ARG A 185 26.34 -16.07 -17.28
CA ARG A 185 27.77 -15.84 -17.57
C ARG A 185 28.31 -16.69 -18.72
N VAL A 186 27.47 -17.44 -19.44
CA VAL A 186 27.89 -18.34 -20.53
C VAL A 186 27.41 -17.82 -21.87
N GLU A 187 28.31 -17.79 -22.85
CA GLU A 187 28.01 -17.44 -24.24
C GLU A 187 28.41 -18.59 -25.15
N ILE A 188 27.61 -18.88 -26.19
CA ILE A 188 27.97 -19.85 -27.22
C ILE A 188 29.22 -19.33 -27.95
N ALA A 189 30.24 -20.17 -28.08
CA ALA A 189 31.42 -19.83 -28.87
C ALA A 189 31.05 -19.97 -30.37
N PRO A 190 31.39 -18.99 -31.23
CA PRO A 190 31.19 -19.09 -32.67
C PRO A 190 32.06 -20.18 -33.30
#